data_AF-A0AB39VFI4-F1
#
_entry.id   AF-A0AB39VFI4-F1
#
_cell.length_a   1.000
_cell.length_b   1.000
_cell.length_c   1.000
_cell.angle_alpha   90.00
_cell.angle_beta   90.00
_cell.angle_gamma   90.00
#
_symmetry.space_group_name_H-M   'P 1'
#
loop_
_entity.id
_entity.type
_entity.pdbx_description
1 polymer ?
#
loop_
_entity_poly.entity_id
_entity_poly.type
_entity_poly.pdbx_seq_one_letter_code
_entity_poly.pdbx_strand_id
1 'polypeptide(L)'
;MFENMPCEIRKNYKLSIYITIIVFFIGLVFKIVELYFGFFVGGIISLINVRLLISGINKILYFKNNPKLHGNFELWKRLLVFCIGMFIVGKVSQRYFVGHVLTNLLFTGIGATNYKLSIILNNYLKKIKQ
;
A
#
# COMPACT_ATOMS: atom_id res chain seq x y z
N MET A 1 -15.80 -6.34 6.63
CA MET A 1 -14.73 -5.68 5.83
C MET A 1 -14.05 -6.61 4.80
N PHE A 2 -14.01 -7.93 5.00
CA PHE A 2 -13.27 -8.86 4.14
C PHE A 2 -14.14 -9.75 3.22
N GLU A 3 -15.47 -9.72 3.34
CA GLU A 3 -16.38 -10.68 2.69
C GLU A 3 -16.19 -10.82 1.18
N ASN A 4 -15.93 -9.71 0.48
CA ASN A 4 -15.83 -9.71 -0.99
C ASN A 4 -14.41 -9.94 -1.53
N MET A 5 -13.47 -10.39 -0.67
CA MET A 5 -12.05 -10.57 -1.01
C MET A 5 -11.68 -12.06 -1.03
N PRO A 6 -11.11 -12.59 -2.13
CA PRO A 6 -10.62 -13.96 -2.22
C PRO A 6 -9.64 -14.32 -1.09
N CYS A 7 -9.65 -15.58 -0.64
CA CYS A 7 -8.89 -16.03 0.53
C CYS A 7 -7.38 -15.72 0.44
N GLU A 8 -6.76 -15.89 -0.73
CA GLU A 8 -5.33 -15.61 -0.91
C GLU A 8 -5.00 -14.12 -0.83
N ILE A 9 -5.82 -13.28 -1.48
CA ILE A 9 -5.70 -11.82 -1.44
C ILE A 9 -5.90 -11.33 0.00
N ARG A 10 -6.86 -11.91 0.72
CA ARG A 10 -7.11 -11.62 2.14
C ARG A 10 -5.91 -11.96 3.02
N LYS A 11 -5.27 -13.10 2.78
CA LYS A 11 -4.06 -13.51 3.50
C LYS A 11 -2.91 -12.52 3.26
N ASN A 12 -2.65 -12.17 2.00
CA ASN A 12 -1.61 -11.20 1.64
C ASN A 12 -1.91 -9.80 2.19
N TYR A 13 -3.18 -9.40 2.21
CA TYR A 13 -3.61 -8.10 2.74
C TYR A 13 -3.39 -8.02 4.26
N LYS A 14 -3.74 -9.08 5.00
CA LYS A 14 -3.44 -9.18 6.43
C LYS A 14 -1.93 -9.12 6.68
N LEU A 15 -1.14 -9.87 5.91
CA LEU A 15 0.32 -9.85 6.02
C LEU A 15 0.88 -8.44 5.77
N SER A 16 0.37 -7.73 4.77
CA SER A 16 0.75 -6.34 4.49
C SER A 16 0.48 -5.41 5.68
N ILE A 17 -0.68 -5.54 6.33
CA ILE A 17 -0.99 -4.79 7.56
C ILE A 17 0.03 -5.10 8.64
N TYR A 18 0.33 -6.39 8.89
CA TYR A 18 1.31 -6.78 9.90
C TYR A 18 2.70 -6.20 9.62
N ILE A 19 3.17 -6.25 8.37
CA ILE A 19 4.46 -5.66 7.97
C ILE A 19 4.46 -4.16 8.23
N THR A 20 3.40 -3.44 7.84
CA THR A 20 3.30 -1.98 8.08
C THR A 20 3.37 -1.66 9.57
N ILE A 21 2.66 -2.42 10.42
CA ILE A 21 2.67 -2.20 11.88
C ILE A 21 4.04 -2.51 12.48
N ILE A 22 4.65 -3.64 12.12
CA ILE A 22 5.96 -4.04 12.64
C ILE A 22 7.02 -3.01 12.25
N VAL A 23 7.07 -2.60 10.97
CA VAL A 23 8.02 -1.61 10.49
C VAL A 23 7.80 -0.25 11.15
N PHE A 24 6.55 0.13 11.40
CA PHE A 24 6.23 1.35 12.14
C PHE A 24 6.82 1.34 13.56
N PHE A 25 6.61 0.27 14.33
CA PHE A 25 7.16 0.16 15.69
C PHE A 25 8.68 0.09 15.70
N ILE A 26 9.30 -0.62 14.76
CA ILE A 26 10.76 -0.62 14.57
C ILE A 26 11.24 0.81 14.33
N GLY A 27 10.59 1.53 13.41
CA GLY A 27 10.90 2.93 13.14
C GLY A 27 10.81 3.82 14.37
N LEU A 28 9.79 3.64 15.21
CA LEU A 28 9.64 4.40 16.45
C LEU A 28 10.75 4.09 17.47
N VAL A 29 11.05 2.80 17.70
CA VAL A 29 12.06 2.37 18.68
C VAL A 29 13.45 2.88 18.30
N PHE A 30 13.82 2.77 17.02
CA PHE A 30 15.12 3.22 16.52
C PHE A 30 15.13 4.70 16.09
N LYS A 31 14.01 5.41 16.24
CA LYS A 31 13.83 6.81 15.82
C LYS A 31 14.15 7.06 14.33
N ILE A 32 13.92 6.06 13.47
CA ILE A 32 14.14 6.16 12.02
C ILE A 32 12.88 6.71 11.37
N VAL A 33 12.92 8.01 11.03
CA VAL A 33 11.81 8.77 10.46
C VAL A 33 11.25 8.13 9.19
N GLU A 34 12.15 7.64 8.36
CA GLU A 34 11.81 6.97 7.10
C GLU A 34 10.88 5.77 7.31
N LEU A 35 11.02 5.06 8.42
CA LEU A 35 10.24 3.85 8.72
C LEU A 35 8.89 4.20 9.38
N TYR A 36 8.90 5.01 10.44
CA TYR A 36 7.67 5.30 11.17
C TYR A 36 6.77 6.33 10.45
N PHE A 37 7.33 7.17 9.59
CA PHE A 37 6.57 8.15 8.81
C PHE A 37 6.47 7.74 7.34
N GLY A 38 7.59 7.68 6.61
CA GLY A 38 7.59 7.43 5.16
C GLY A 38 6.96 6.08 4.79
N PHE A 39 7.56 4.99 5.28
CA PHE A 39 7.07 3.64 5.00
C PHE A 39 5.65 3.42 5.52
N PHE A 40 5.30 3.99 6.67
CA PHE A 40 3.95 3.88 7.23
C PHE A 40 2.89 4.52 6.33
N VAL A 41 3.10 5.76 5.88
CA VAL A 41 2.19 6.43 4.95
C VAL A 41 2.13 5.67 3.62
N GLY A 42 3.26 5.19 3.12
CA GLY A 42 3.31 4.29 1.96
C GLY A 42 2.47 3.03 2.16
N GLY A 43 2.56 2.39 3.32
CA GLY A 43 1.78 1.22 3.69
C GLY A 43 0.27 1.50 3.66
N ILE A 44 -0.17 2.63 4.20
CA ILE A 44 -1.57 3.08 4.13
C ILE A 44 -2.03 3.23 2.67
N ILE A 45 -1.22 3.90 1.82
CA ILE A 45 -1.51 4.04 0.39
C ILE A 45 -1.65 2.66 -0.27
N SER A 46 -0.77 1.71 0.07
CA SER A 46 -0.81 0.34 -0.44
C SER A 46 -2.14 -0.35 -0.08
N LEU A 47 -2.58 -0.25 1.17
CA LEU A 47 -3.82 -0.84 1.66
C LEU A 47 -5.06 -0.24 0.97
N ILE A 48 -5.10 1.09 0.85
CA ILE A 48 -6.18 1.78 0.13
C ILE A 48 -6.20 1.34 -1.34
N ASN A 49 -5.04 1.26 -1.98
CA ASN A 49 -4.92 0.84 -3.38
C ASN A 49 -5.44 -0.57 -3.63
N VAL A 50 -5.16 -1.51 -2.73
CA VAL A 50 -5.66 -2.89 -2.86
C VAL A 50 -7.17 -2.96 -2.65
N ARG A 51 -7.70 -2.19 -1.69
CA ARG A 51 -9.13 -2.13 -1.45
C ARG A 51 -9.88 -1.56 -2.66
N LEU A 52 -9.36 -0.48 -3.25
CA LEU A 52 -9.91 0.11 -4.47
C LEU A 52 -9.84 -0.88 -5.64
N LEU A 53 -8.72 -1.60 -5.79
CA LEU A 53 -8.57 -2.62 -6.83
C LEU A 53 -9.64 -3.72 -6.73
N ILE A 54 -9.90 -4.24 -5.54
CA ILE A 54 -10.86 -5.35 -5.36
C ILE A 54 -12.29 -4.87 -5.52
N SER A 55 -12.62 -3.69 -4.95
CA SER A 55 -13.91 -3.07 -5.21
C SER A 55 -14.14 -2.88 -6.70
N GLY A 56 -13.07 -2.60 -7.43
CA GLY A 56 -13.12 -2.35 -8.84
C GLY A 56 -13.30 -3.57 -9.72
N ILE A 57 -12.50 -4.61 -9.45
CA ILE A 57 -12.66 -5.92 -10.08
C ILE A 57 -14.09 -6.44 -9.86
N ASN A 58 -14.62 -6.31 -8.64
CA ASN A 58 -16.00 -6.71 -8.36
C ASN A 58 -17.00 -5.90 -9.19
N LYS A 59 -16.85 -4.58 -9.30
CA LYS A 59 -17.75 -3.77 -10.15
C LYS A 59 -17.69 -4.17 -11.62
N ILE A 60 -16.51 -4.44 -12.17
CA ILE A 60 -16.34 -4.87 -13.56
C ILE A 60 -16.95 -6.25 -13.81
N LEU A 61 -16.79 -7.19 -12.87
CA LEU A 61 -17.36 -8.53 -12.97
C LEU A 61 -18.90 -8.52 -12.90
N TYR A 62 -19.48 -7.68 -12.04
CA TYR A 62 -20.94 -7.62 -11.85
C TYR A 62 -21.65 -6.69 -12.85
N PHE A 63 -21.01 -5.61 -13.31
CA PHE A 63 -21.58 -4.66 -14.28
C PHE A 63 -20.83 -4.76 -15.62
N LYS A 64 -21.38 -5.54 -16.56
CA LYS A 64 -20.80 -5.81 -17.89
C LYS A 64 -20.83 -4.60 -18.86
N ASN A 65 -21.28 -3.43 -18.40
CA ASN A 65 -21.38 -2.23 -19.21
C ASN A 65 -20.02 -1.50 -19.28
N ASN A 66 -19.45 -1.39 -20.48
CA ASN A 66 -18.22 -0.64 -20.78
C ASN A 66 -17.03 -0.90 -19.82
N PRO A 67 -16.54 -2.15 -19.72
CA PRO A 67 -15.51 -2.55 -18.76
C PRO A 67 -14.18 -1.78 -18.92
N LYS A 68 -13.83 -1.36 -20.15
CA LYS A 68 -12.59 -0.58 -20.42
C LYS A 68 -12.61 0.80 -19.77
N LEU A 69 -13.75 1.51 -19.82
CA LEU A 69 -13.88 2.85 -19.25
C LEU A 69 -13.87 2.79 -17.72
N HIS A 70 -14.57 1.81 -17.14
CA HIS A 70 -14.62 1.65 -15.69
C HIS A 70 -13.25 1.27 -15.11
N GLY A 71 -12.53 0.35 -15.77
CA GLY A 71 -11.18 -0.04 -15.37
C GLY A 71 -10.19 1.12 -15.38
N ASN A 72 -10.21 1.95 -16.44
CA ASN A 72 -9.38 3.15 -16.50
C ASN A 72 -9.72 4.15 -15.38
N PHE A 73 -11.00 4.37 -15.10
CA PHE A 73 -11.43 5.30 -14.05
C PHE A 73 -10.96 4.88 -12.65
N GLU A 74 -10.94 3.59 -12.36
CA GLU A 74 -10.45 3.08 -11.08
C GLU A 74 -8.93 3.12 -10.97
N LEU A 75 -8.22 2.96 -12.09
CA LEU A 75 -6.78 3.18 -12.15
C LEU A 75 -6.45 4.65 -11.85
N TRP A 76 -7.19 5.60 -12.42
CA TRP A 76 -7.04 7.03 -12.12
C TRP A 76 -7.25 7.34 -10.64
N LYS A 77 -8.28 6.75 -10.00
CA LYS A 77 -8.49 6.92 -8.55
C LYS A 77 -7.30 6.45 -7.72
N ARG A 78 -6.72 5.30 -8.08
CA ARG A 78 -5.54 4.76 -7.39
C ARG A 78 -4.31 5.63 -7.58
N LEU A 79 -4.10 6.14 -8.80
CA LEU A 79 -3.02 7.09 -9.09
C LEU A 79 -3.19 8.37 -8.27
N LEU A 80 -4.41 8.89 -8.20
CA LEU A 80 -4.74 10.10 -7.44
C LEU A 80 -4.47 9.92 -5.94
N VAL A 81 -4.84 8.78 -5.35
CA VAL A 81 -4.50 8.45 -3.95
C VAL A 81 -2.98 8.43 -3.74
N PHE A 82 -2.23 7.84 -4.68
CA PHE A 82 -0.77 7.81 -4.60
C PHE A 82 -0.17 9.22 -4.70
N CYS A 83 -0.59 10.03 -5.67
CA CYS A 83 -0.11 11.40 -5.85
C CYS A 83 -0.40 12.29 -4.64
N ILE A 84 -1.63 12.22 -4.10
CA ILE A 84 -2.01 12.98 -2.89
C ILE A 84 -1.17 12.53 -1.69
N GLY A 85 -1.01 11.21 -1.51
CA GLY A 85 -0.18 10.67 -0.44
C GLY A 85 1.26 11.15 -0.51
N MET A 86 1.89 11.07 -1.69
CA MET A 86 3.25 11.55 -1.91
C MET A 86 3.38 13.07 -1.70
N PHE A 87 2.39 13.85 -2.14
CA PHE A 87 2.38 15.29 -1.94
C PHE A 87 2.31 15.68 -0.45
N ILE A 88 1.45 14.99 0.32
CA ILE A 88 1.34 15.19 1.77
C ILE A 88 2.67 14.85 2.46
N VAL A 89 3.27 13.69 2.13
CA VAL A 89 4.57 13.30 2.67
C VAL A 89 5.63 14.36 2.36
N GLY A 90 5.72 14.81 1.11
CA GLY A 90 6.68 15.86 0.73
C GLY A 90 6.51 17.14 1.55
N LYS A 91 5.28 17.63 1.71
CA LYS A 91 4.99 18.85 2.50
C LYS A 91 5.28 18.68 3.98
N VAL A 92 4.88 17.55 4.58
CA VAL A 92 5.13 17.27 6.00
C VAL A 92 6.63 17.08 6.25
N SER A 93 7.32 16.34 5.39
CA SER A 93 8.77 16.17 5.49
C SER A 93 9.53 17.49 5.32
N GLN A 94 9.12 18.37 4.41
CA GLN A 94 9.73 19.70 4.28
C GLN A 94 9.57 20.55 5.56
N ARG A 95 8.47 20.37 6.30
CA ARG A 95 8.19 21.17 7.51
C ARG A 95 8.85 20.61 8.77
N TYR A 96 8.88 19.29 8.92
CA TYR A 96 9.31 18.62 10.16
C TYR A 96 10.63 17.86 10.03
N PHE A 97 11.07 17.54 8.81
CA PHE A 97 12.19 16.62 8.54
C PHE A 97 13.02 17.10 7.33
N VAL A 98 13.50 18.35 7.39
CA VAL A 98 14.15 19.06 6.26
C VAL A 98 15.29 18.26 5.61
N GLY A 99 16.06 17.48 6.39
CA GLY A 99 17.14 16.63 5.88
C GLY A 99 16.72 15.28 5.30
N HIS A 100 15.47 14.85 5.52
CA HIS A 100 14.98 13.51 5.18
C HIS A 100 13.84 13.54 4.15
N VAL A 101 13.68 14.62 3.40
CA VAL A 101 12.57 14.75 2.43
C VAL A 101 12.67 13.68 1.34
N LEU A 102 13.85 13.54 0.73
CA LEU A 102 14.07 12.56 -0.34
C LEU A 102 13.95 11.13 0.19
N THR A 103 14.54 10.84 1.35
CA THR A 103 14.50 9.50 1.96
C THR A 103 13.07 9.14 2.38
N ASN A 104 12.30 10.05 2.97
CA ASN A 104 10.90 9.83 3.29
C ASN A 104 10.04 9.56 2.05
N LEU A 105 10.26 10.29 0.95
CA LEU A 105 9.57 10.04 -0.32
C LEU A 105 9.92 8.65 -0.88
N LEU A 106 11.21 8.25 -0.83
CA LEU A 106 11.65 6.93 -1.26
C LEU A 106 11.01 5.83 -0.42
N PHE A 107 11.05 5.94 0.91
CA PHE A 107 10.45 4.96 1.80
C PHE A 107 8.92 4.92 1.70
N THR A 108 8.27 6.03 1.36
CA THR A 108 6.85 6.06 1.00
C THR A 108 6.58 5.26 -0.27
N GLY A 109 7.43 5.39 -1.28
CA GLY A 109 7.39 4.56 -2.49
C GLY A 109 7.55 3.07 -2.16
N ILE A 110 8.53 2.72 -1.34
CA ILE A 110 8.74 1.33 -0.88
C ILE A 110 7.51 0.83 -0.11
N GLY A 111 6.99 1.61 0.84
CA GLY A 111 5.78 1.28 1.60
C GLY A 111 4.54 1.13 0.69
N ALA A 112 4.40 1.92 -0.36
CA ALA A 112 3.31 1.78 -1.33
C ALA A 112 3.35 0.44 -2.07
N THR A 113 4.52 -0.18 -2.18
CA THR A 113 4.70 -1.53 -2.74
C THR A 113 4.55 -2.65 -1.71
N ASN A 114 4.26 -2.35 -0.44
CA ASN A 114 4.19 -3.33 0.66
C ASN A 114 3.28 -4.53 0.36
N TYR A 115 2.13 -4.32 -0.28
CA TYR A 115 1.26 -5.44 -0.67
C TYR A 115 1.94 -6.40 -1.67
N LYS A 116 2.74 -5.90 -2.61
CA LYS A 116 3.51 -6.75 -3.53
C LYS A 116 4.59 -7.53 -2.78
N LEU A 117 5.28 -6.88 -1.83
CA LEU A 117 6.24 -7.56 -0.95
C LEU A 117 5.56 -8.68 -0.15
N SER A 118 4.33 -8.45 0.30
CA SER A 118 3.54 -9.44 1.04
C SER A 118 3.19 -10.67 0.18
N ILE A 119 2.85 -10.48 -1.10
CA ILE A 119 2.63 -11.59 -2.04
C ILE A 119 3.92 -12.40 -2.19
N ILE A 120 5.05 -11.72 -2.45
CA ILE A 120 6.35 -12.36 -2.66
C ILE A 120 6.72 -13.18 -1.42
N LEU A 121 6.67 -12.58 -0.23
CA LEU A 121 6.95 -13.24 1.04
C LEU A 121 6.07 -14.47 1.27
N ASN A 122 4.77 -14.35 1.06
CA ASN A 122 3.85 -15.48 1.25
C ASN A 122 4.12 -16.62 0.26
N ASN A 123 4.51 -16.32 -0.99
CA ASN A 123 4.88 -17.34 -1.96
C ASN A 123 6.20 -18.04 -1.60
N TYR A 124 7.21 -17.29 -1.15
CA TYR A 124 8.46 -17.88 -0.64
C TYR A 124 8.22 -18.78 0.58
N LEU A 125 7.39 -18.36 1.53
CA LEU A 125 7.04 -19.17 2.71
C LEU A 125 6.27 -20.44 2.35
N LYS A 126 5.40 -20.41 1.33
CA LYS A 126 4.75 -21.63 0.80
C LYS A 126 5.77 -22.59 0.21
N LYS A 127 6.76 -22.08 -0.54
CA LYS A 127 7.80 -22.90 -1.18
C LYS A 127 8.75 -23.58 -0.18
N ILE A 128 9.01 -22.96 0.97
CA ILE A 128 9.85 -23.54 2.03
C ILE A 128 9.12 -24.63 2.83
N LYS A 129 7.77 -24.61 2.85
CA LYS A 129 6.95 -25.58 3.56
C LYS A 129 6.56 -26.81 2.74
N GLN A 130 6.88 -26.83 1.44
CA GLN A 130 6.74 -27.99 0.55
C GLN A 130 8.06 -28.76 0.51
#